data_AF-R7BGZ1-F1
#
_entry.id   AF-R7BGZ1-F1
#
_cell.length_a   1.000
_cell.length_b   1.000
_cell.length_c   1.000
_cell.angle_alpha   90.00
_cell.angle_beta   90.00
_cell.angle_gamma   90.00
#
_symmetry.space_group_name_H-M   'P 1'
#
loop_
_entity.id
_entity.type
_entity.pdbx_description
1 polymer ?
#
loop_
_entity_poly.entity_id
_entity_poly.type
_entity_poly.pdbx_seq_one_letter_code
_entity_poly.pdbx_strand_id
1 'polypeptide(L)'
;MNGTGYAKLEKNLIDIIKEQQIKLGYCDEEVRMYYPLSSLNHFFGAEEDAETMLERLQPSSQPEEFKEKLGNVEVTQSKGRFCFLISKEGGKYVHENAAADSFLAGLIAYVGGHDCTMQGIFDLFHAYSNNVVIEKAGDDEFDYVIYFGHGAEKGQTVDSDEYYYCFKDEGCHIIYHRFLPEDYRDLFK
;
A
#
# COMPACT_ATOMS: atom_id res chain seq x y z
N MET A 1 -8.14 14.93 18.57
CA MET A 1 -7.85 14.91 17.12
C MET A 1 -7.22 13.56 16.78
N ASN A 2 -7.98 12.46 16.89
CA ASN A 2 -7.46 11.09 16.68
C ASN A 2 -7.76 10.54 15.27
N GLY A 3 -8.29 11.38 14.37
CA GLY A 3 -8.77 10.97 13.04
C GLY A 3 -7.71 10.92 11.94
N THR A 4 -6.46 11.32 12.16
CA THR A 4 -5.44 11.35 11.10
C THR A 4 -4.67 10.02 10.98
N GLY A 5 -4.22 9.43 12.09
CA GLY A 5 -3.40 8.22 12.05
C GLY A 5 -4.18 6.95 11.68
N TYR A 6 -5.37 6.78 12.27
CA TYR A 6 -6.25 5.67 11.90
C TYR A 6 -6.74 5.79 10.45
N ALA A 7 -7.00 7.00 9.94
CA ALA A 7 -7.37 7.18 8.54
C ALA A 7 -6.24 6.79 7.58
N LYS A 8 -4.98 7.10 7.90
CA LYS A 8 -3.82 6.65 7.11
C LYS A 8 -3.66 5.13 7.14
N LEU A 9 -3.75 4.53 8.33
CA LEU A 9 -3.68 3.08 8.50
C LEU A 9 -4.82 2.37 7.76
N GLU A 10 -6.04 2.87 7.88
CA GLU A 10 -7.22 2.36 7.17
C GLU A 10 -7.02 2.39 5.65
N LYS A 11 -6.64 3.55 5.11
CA LYS A 11 -6.35 3.72 3.69
C LYS A 11 -5.30 2.71 3.23
N ASN A 12 -4.20 2.58 3.98
CA ASN A 12 -3.14 1.66 3.61
C ASN A 12 -3.56 0.18 3.67
N LEU A 13 -4.29 -0.24 4.72
CA LEU A 13 -4.85 -1.59 4.80
C LEU A 13 -5.78 -1.88 3.61
N ILE A 14 -6.68 -0.95 3.29
CA ILE A 14 -7.57 -1.07 2.13
C ILE A 14 -6.76 -1.19 0.84
N ASP A 15 -5.77 -0.32 0.62
CA ASP A 15 -4.94 -0.33 -0.60
C ASP A 15 -4.18 -1.65 -0.77
N ILE A 16 -3.59 -2.19 0.29
CA ILE A 16 -2.85 -3.46 0.25
C ILE A 16 -3.81 -4.65 0.03
N ILE A 17 -4.97 -4.67 0.69
CA ILE A 17 -5.98 -5.72 0.46
C ILE A 17 -6.49 -5.65 -0.99
N LYS A 18 -6.73 -4.45 -1.53
CA LYS A 18 -7.09 -4.27 -2.95
C LYS A 18 -6.03 -4.84 -3.87
N GLU A 19 -4.76 -4.50 -3.64
CA GLU A 19 -3.65 -5.02 -4.43
C GLU A 19 -3.59 -6.55 -4.39
N GLN A 20 -3.72 -7.15 -3.20
CA GLN A 20 -3.76 -8.58 -3.01
C GLN A 20 -4.91 -9.23 -3.81
N GLN A 21 -6.12 -8.67 -3.71
CA GLN A 21 -7.30 -9.18 -4.41
C GLN A 21 -7.19 -9.06 -5.93
N ILE A 22 -6.55 -8.01 -6.45
CA ILE A 22 -6.29 -7.88 -7.90
C ILE A 22 -5.29 -8.94 -8.36
N LYS A 23 -4.22 -9.19 -7.58
CA LYS A 23 -3.18 -10.16 -7.93
C LYS A 23 -3.65 -11.62 -7.84
N LEU A 24 -4.38 -11.96 -6.78
CA LEU A 24 -4.70 -13.35 -6.43
C LEU A 24 -6.17 -13.72 -6.70
N GLY A 25 -7.02 -12.74 -6.98
CA GLY A 25 -8.47 -12.88 -6.96
C GLY A 25 -9.04 -12.70 -5.54
N TYR A 26 -10.30 -12.29 -5.47
CA TYR A 26 -11.01 -12.23 -4.19
C TYR A 26 -11.28 -13.63 -3.64
N CYS A 27 -11.02 -13.81 -2.35
CA CYS A 27 -11.39 -14.99 -1.59
C CYS A 27 -12.11 -14.56 -0.31
N ASP A 28 -13.19 -15.28 0.05
CA ASP A 28 -13.97 -15.05 1.27
C ASP A 28 -13.28 -15.65 2.51
N GLU A 29 -12.14 -15.07 2.86
CA GLU A 29 -11.26 -15.52 3.93
C GLU A 29 -10.72 -14.37 4.79
N GLU A 30 -10.18 -14.72 5.96
CA GLU A 30 -9.49 -13.76 6.81
C GLU A 30 -8.16 -13.36 6.17
N VAL A 31 -7.81 -12.09 6.29
CA VAL A 31 -6.58 -11.54 5.73
C VAL A 31 -5.62 -11.16 6.85
N ARG A 32 -4.34 -11.54 6.71
CA ARG A 32 -3.29 -11.17 7.66
C ARG A 32 -2.31 -10.21 7.03
N MET A 33 -2.16 -9.03 7.64
CA MET A 33 -1.20 -8.00 7.21
C MET A 33 -0.18 -7.75 8.31
N TYR A 34 1.09 -7.60 7.92
CA TYR A 34 2.19 -7.44 8.85
C TYR A 34 2.84 -6.08 8.70
N TYR A 35 2.99 -5.36 9.82
CA TYR A 35 3.63 -4.05 9.85
C TYR A 35 4.82 -4.05 10.83
N PRO A 36 5.94 -3.39 10.48
CA PRO A 36 6.95 -3.02 11.46
C PRO A 36 6.44 -1.86 12.32
N LEU A 37 7.04 -1.68 13.50
CA LEU A 37 6.72 -0.56 14.40
C LEU A 37 6.95 0.81 13.74
N SER A 38 7.99 0.95 12.90
CA SER A 38 8.31 2.20 12.20
C SER A 38 7.15 2.71 11.34
N SER A 39 6.58 1.86 10.49
CA SER A 39 5.42 2.23 9.65
C SER A 39 4.21 2.65 10.48
N LEU A 40 3.96 1.97 11.59
CA LEU A 40 2.87 2.35 12.49
C LEU A 40 3.13 3.72 13.13
N ASN A 41 4.36 3.97 13.57
CA ASN A 41 4.78 5.28 14.07
C ASN A 41 4.61 6.38 13.01
N HIS A 42 4.91 6.11 11.73
CA HIS A 42 4.65 7.04 10.63
C HIS A 42 3.17 7.35 10.43
N PHE A 43 2.29 6.34 10.51
CA PHE A 43 0.86 6.56 10.44
C PHE A 43 0.37 7.48 11.55
N PHE A 44 0.77 7.21 12.79
CA PHE A 44 0.30 7.96 13.94
C PHE A 44 1.08 9.26 14.22
N GLY A 45 2.17 9.51 13.49
CA GLY A 45 3.08 10.64 13.75
C GLY A 45 3.66 10.55 15.16
N ALA A 46 4.07 9.35 15.58
CA ALA A 46 4.46 9.03 16.94
C ALA A 46 5.86 8.39 16.97
N GLU A 47 6.46 8.33 18.16
CA GLU A 47 7.70 7.60 18.44
C GLU A 47 7.43 6.62 19.59
N GLU A 48 6.43 5.76 19.41
CA GLU A 48 5.99 4.81 20.42
C GLU A 48 6.81 3.52 20.38
N ASP A 49 6.93 2.88 21.54
CA ASP A 49 7.42 1.51 21.62
C ASP A 49 6.33 0.50 21.22
N ALA A 50 6.72 -0.78 21.14
CA ALA A 50 5.83 -1.81 20.65
C ALA A 50 4.65 -2.10 21.59
N GLU A 51 4.81 -1.88 22.90
CA GLU A 51 3.75 -2.12 23.89
C GLU A 51 2.70 -1.02 23.80
N THR A 52 3.13 0.24 23.79
CA THR A 52 2.26 1.42 23.66
C THR A 52 1.50 1.39 22.33
N MET A 53 2.18 1.05 21.23
CA MET A 53 1.54 0.93 19.92
C MET A 53 0.51 -0.23 19.89
N LEU A 54 0.78 -1.35 20.58
CA LEU A 54 -0.17 -2.46 20.68
C LEU A 54 -1.43 -2.08 21.45
N GLU A 55 -1.31 -1.33 22.54
CA GLU A 55 -2.44 -0.80 23.31
C GLU A 55 -3.30 0.16 22.48
N ARG A 56 -2.64 1.06 21.72
CA ARG A 56 -3.30 1.98 20.78
C ARG A 56 -4.14 1.25 19.76
N LEU A 57 -3.67 0.12 19.26
CA LEU A 57 -4.26 -0.66 18.17
C LEU A 57 -5.30 -1.70 18.62
N GLN A 58 -5.52 -1.85 19.93
CA GLN A 58 -6.52 -2.80 20.44
C GLN A 58 -7.92 -2.51 19.86
N PRO A 59 -8.76 -3.54 19.61
CA PRO A 59 -10.10 -3.35 19.05
C PRO A 59 -10.98 -2.35 19.83
N SER A 60 -10.81 -2.25 21.15
CA SER A 60 -11.52 -1.27 21.98
C SER A 60 -11.13 0.19 21.72
N SER A 61 -9.93 0.42 21.17
CA SER A 61 -9.36 1.74 20.89
C SER A 61 -9.58 2.18 19.44
N GLN A 62 -10.01 1.28 18.56
CA GLN A 62 -10.26 1.55 17.15
C GLN A 62 -11.52 2.42 16.95
N PRO A 63 -11.43 3.49 16.13
CA PRO A 63 -12.59 4.35 15.82
C PRO A 63 -13.72 3.60 15.13
N GLU A 64 -14.96 4.07 15.29
CA GLU A 64 -16.13 3.42 14.68
C GLU A 64 -16.07 3.44 13.15
N GLU A 65 -15.65 4.55 12.54
CA GLU A 65 -15.47 4.68 11.09
C GLU A 65 -14.49 3.62 10.52
N PHE A 66 -13.45 3.27 11.28
CA PHE A 66 -12.49 2.22 10.92
C PHE A 66 -13.15 0.84 10.93
N LYS A 67 -13.95 0.58 11.97
CA LYS A 67 -14.67 -0.68 12.16
C LYS A 67 -15.79 -0.87 11.15
N GLU A 68 -16.45 0.19 10.72
CA GLU A 68 -17.50 0.14 9.69
C GLU A 68 -16.97 -0.42 8.36
N LYS A 69 -15.67 -0.22 8.06
CA LYS A 69 -15.05 -0.67 6.81
C LYS A 69 -14.29 -1.99 6.95
N LEU A 70 -13.50 -2.15 8.01
CA LEU A 70 -12.58 -3.28 8.16
C LEU A 70 -13.00 -4.27 9.25
N GLY A 71 -14.11 -4.01 9.95
CA GLY A 71 -14.53 -4.78 11.11
C GLY A 71 -13.65 -4.54 12.34
N ASN A 72 -13.79 -5.38 13.35
CA ASN A 72 -12.87 -5.38 14.49
C ASN A 72 -11.57 -6.06 14.07
N VAL A 73 -10.57 -5.27 13.72
CA VAL A 73 -9.26 -5.80 13.32
C VAL A 73 -8.50 -6.23 14.57
N GLU A 74 -8.19 -7.52 14.69
CA GLU A 74 -7.39 -8.00 15.83
C GLU A 74 -5.91 -7.73 15.57
N VAL A 75 -5.21 -7.20 16.56
CA VAL A 75 -3.80 -6.88 16.45
C VAL A 75 -3.01 -7.63 17.51
N THR A 76 -2.03 -8.41 17.04
CA THR A 76 -1.06 -9.09 17.89
C THR A 76 0.35 -8.63 17.54
N GLN A 77 1.28 -8.72 18.49
CA GLN A 77 2.67 -8.31 18.27
C GLN A 77 3.61 -9.45 18.65
N SER A 78 4.64 -9.65 17.83
CA SER A 78 5.78 -10.50 18.19
C SER A 78 7.07 -9.97 17.57
N LYS A 79 8.10 -9.77 18.41
CA LYS A 79 9.45 -9.36 17.99
C LYS A 79 9.48 -8.11 17.08
N GLY A 80 8.67 -7.10 17.41
CA GLY A 80 8.61 -5.84 16.66
C GLY A 80 7.74 -5.86 15.40
N ARG A 81 7.07 -6.99 15.11
CA ARG A 81 6.12 -7.12 14.00
C ARG A 81 4.70 -7.23 14.52
N PHE A 82 3.81 -6.43 13.94
CA PHE A 82 2.39 -6.39 14.26
C PHE A 82 1.62 -7.16 13.19
N CYS A 83 0.85 -8.16 13.61
CA CYS A 83 -0.07 -8.91 12.76
C CYS A 83 -1.47 -8.35 12.95
N PHE A 84 -2.01 -7.78 11.88
CA PHE A 84 -3.39 -7.36 11.76
C PHE A 84 -4.18 -8.52 11.15
N LEU A 85 -5.17 -9.02 11.88
CA LEU A 85 -6.12 -10.01 11.39
C LEU A 85 -7.42 -9.27 11.02
N ILE A 86 -7.66 -9.17 9.72
CA ILE A 86 -8.85 -8.56 9.14
C ILE A 86 -9.87 -9.67 8.89
N SER A 87 -11.09 -9.47 9.36
CA SER A 87 -12.16 -10.45 9.20
C SER A 87 -12.59 -10.59 7.73
N LYS A 88 -13.34 -11.66 7.43
CA LYS A 88 -13.90 -11.88 6.09
C LYS A 88 -14.75 -10.70 5.62
N GLU A 89 -15.52 -10.10 6.53
CA GLU A 89 -16.36 -8.94 6.26
C GLU A 89 -15.53 -7.73 5.84
N GLY A 90 -14.37 -7.50 6.47
CA GLY A 90 -13.45 -6.43 6.05
C GLY A 90 -12.87 -6.69 4.66
N GLY A 91 -12.44 -7.93 4.37
CA GLY A 91 -11.98 -8.31 3.03
C GLY A 91 -13.07 -8.14 1.96
N LYS A 92 -14.30 -8.54 2.29
CA LYS A 92 -15.49 -8.36 1.44
C LYS A 92 -15.83 -6.90 1.20
N TYR A 93 -15.79 -6.06 2.25
CA TYR A 93 -16.00 -4.62 2.11
C TYR A 93 -15.04 -4.03 1.08
N VAL A 94 -13.75 -4.38 1.17
CA VAL A 94 -12.75 -3.91 0.21
C VAL A 94 -13.08 -4.37 -1.21
N HIS A 95 -13.48 -5.62 -1.39
CA HIS A 95 -13.85 -6.18 -2.69
C HIS A 95 -15.04 -5.45 -3.32
N GLU A 96 -16.10 -5.18 -2.55
CA GLU A 96 -17.32 -4.52 -3.03
C GLU A 96 -17.14 -3.02 -3.29
N ASN A 97 -16.12 -2.39 -2.69
CA ASN A 97 -15.84 -0.96 -2.79
C ASN A 97 -14.55 -0.63 -3.58
N ALA A 98 -13.93 -1.62 -4.22
CA ALA A 98 -12.79 -1.42 -5.11
C ALA A 98 -13.28 -1.01 -6.51
N ALA A 99 -12.71 0.06 -7.07
CA ALA A 99 -12.90 0.37 -8.48
C ALA A 99 -12.15 -0.65 -9.34
N ALA A 100 -12.86 -1.29 -10.27
CA ALA A 100 -12.28 -2.30 -11.16
C ALA A 100 -11.22 -1.70 -12.10
N ASP A 101 -11.44 -0.47 -12.56
CA ASP A 101 -10.59 0.24 -13.51
C ASP A 101 -9.69 1.26 -12.79
N SER A 102 -8.61 0.78 -12.17
CA SER A 102 -7.62 1.62 -11.49
C SER A 102 -6.25 1.57 -12.18
N PHE A 103 -5.43 2.61 -11.99
CA PHE A 103 -4.02 2.59 -12.39
C PHE A 103 -3.31 1.32 -11.90
N LEU A 104 -3.51 0.96 -10.63
CA LEU A 104 -2.92 -0.23 -10.02
C LEU A 104 -3.34 -1.52 -10.73
N ALA A 105 -4.62 -1.65 -11.12
CA ALA A 105 -5.08 -2.80 -11.89
C ALA A 105 -4.41 -2.88 -13.27
N GLY A 106 -4.28 -1.74 -13.95
CA GLY A 106 -3.54 -1.64 -15.23
C GLY A 106 -2.06 -2.01 -15.08
N LEU A 107 -1.42 -1.55 -14.01
CA LEU A 107 -0.03 -1.88 -13.70
C LEU A 107 0.15 -3.37 -13.43
N ILE A 108 -0.69 -3.96 -12.57
CA ILE A 108 -0.62 -5.39 -12.24
C ILE A 108 -0.82 -6.24 -13.50
N ALA A 109 -1.79 -5.89 -14.34
CA ALA A 109 -2.05 -6.59 -15.60
C ALA A 109 -0.86 -6.48 -16.57
N TYR A 110 -0.26 -5.29 -16.70
CA TYR A 110 0.90 -5.08 -17.57
C TYR A 110 2.13 -5.84 -17.08
N VAL A 111 2.45 -5.74 -15.79
CA VAL A 111 3.60 -6.43 -15.18
C VAL A 111 3.44 -7.95 -15.23
N GLY A 112 2.23 -8.46 -15.10
CA GLY A 112 1.95 -9.90 -15.23
C GLY A 112 2.01 -10.44 -16.66
N GLY A 113 2.14 -9.57 -17.67
CA GLY A 113 2.22 -9.96 -19.09
C GLY A 113 3.62 -10.36 -19.53
N HIS A 114 3.71 -11.22 -20.55
CA HIS A 114 4.99 -11.69 -21.11
C HIS A 114 5.81 -10.59 -21.81
N ASP A 115 5.14 -9.55 -22.33
CA ASP A 115 5.79 -8.44 -23.06
C ASP A 115 6.06 -7.22 -22.15
N CYS A 116 6.08 -7.43 -20.83
CA CYS A 116 6.40 -6.38 -19.87
C CYS A 116 7.84 -5.88 -20.09
N THR A 117 8.00 -4.57 -20.22
CA THR A 117 9.30 -3.91 -20.34
C THR A 117 9.35 -2.69 -19.43
N MET A 118 10.55 -2.30 -19.02
CA MET A 118 10.72 -1.09 -18.20
C MET A 118 10.22 0.17 -18.92
N GLN A 119 10.46 0.27 -20.23
CA GLN A 119 9.94 1.39 -21.02
C GLN A 119 8.40 1.40 -21.04
N GLY A 120 7.75 0.25 -21.19
CA GLY A 120 6.29 0.18 -21.16
C GLY A 120 5.71 0.50 -19.77
N ILE A 121 6.43 0.21 -18.68
CA ILE A 121 6.06 0.68 -17.34
C ILE A 121 6.12 2.21 -17.29
N PHE A 122 7.19 2.84 -17.80
CA PHE A 122 7.30 4.30 -17.85
C PHE A 122 6.17 4.93 -18.66
N ASP A 123 5.88 4.36 -19.84
CA ASP A 123 4.80 4.81 -20.72
C ASP A 123 3.43 4.68 -20.03
N LEU A 124 3.23 3.60 -19.27
CA LEU A 124 2.02 3.39 -18.48
C LEU A 124 1.85 4.49 -17.42
N PHE A 125 2.88 4.81 -16.62
CA PHE A 125 2.77 5.92 -15.65
C PHE A 125 2.46 7.25 -16.35
N HIS A 126 3.10 7.54 -17.49
CA HIS A 126 2.86 8.76 -18.25
C HIS A 126 1.49 8.84 -18.91
N ALA A 127 0.87 7.70 -19.23
CA ALA A 127 -0.50 7.66 -19.72
C ALA A 127 -1.51 8.13 -18.65
N TYR A 128 -1.16 7.99 -17.37
CA TYR A 128 -2.00 8.34 -16.23
C TYR A 128 -1.67 9.72 -15.62
N SER A 129 -0.45 10.24 -15.80
CA SER A 129 -0.08 11.56 -15.31
C SER A 129 1.03 12.22 -16.14
N ASN A 130 0.95 13.53 -16.31
CA ASN A 130 2.05 14.33 -16.86
C ASN A 130 3.14 14.64 -15.81
N ASN A 131 2.85 14.43 -14.53
CA ASN A 131 3.76 14.67 -13.41
C ASN A 131 4.16 13.33 -12.80
N VAL A 132 5.11 12.66 -13.46
CA VAL A 132 5.69 11.38 -13.02
C VAL A 132 7.17 11.62 -12.79
N VAL A 133 7.65 11.15 -11.64
CA VAL A 133 9.07 11.14 -11.32
C VAL A 133 9.60 9.71 -11.51
N ILE A 134 10.66 9.57 -12.28
CA ILE A 134 11.37 8.32 -12.52
C ILE A 134 12.83 8.53 -12.13
N GLU A 135 13.28 7.82 -11.11
CA GLU A 135 14.67 7.88 -10.63
C GLU A 135 15.29 6.49 -10.71
N LYS A 136 16.60 6.42 -10.94
CA LYS A 136 17.34 5.18 -10.66
C LYS A 136 17.33 4.95 -9.16
N ALA A 137 17.09 3.72 -8.75
CA ALA A 137 17.22 3.36 -7.34
C ALA A 137 18.68 3.60 -6.88
N GLY A 138 18.83 3.99 -5.62
CA GLY A 138 20.14 4.27 -5.01
C GLY A 138 20.82 3.03 -4.42
N ASP A 139 20.11 1.90 -4.43
CA ASP A 139 20.48 0.61 -3.85
C ASP A 139 20.64 -0.47 -4.94
N ASP A 140 21.06 -1.68 -4.52
CA ASP A 140 21.21 -2.83 -5.43
C ASP A 140 19.92 -3.68 -5.54
N GLU A 141 18.92 -3.42 -4.68
CA GLU A 141 17.68 -4.20 -4.60
C GLU A 141 16.75 -3.87 -5.77
N PHE A 142 16.62 -2.58 -6.11
CA PHE A 142 15.78 -2.10 -7.22
C PHE A 142 16.61 -1.44 -8.31
N ASP A 143 16.03 -1.30 -9.51
CA ASP A 143 16.67 -0.56 -10.62
C ASP A 143 16.10 0.85 -10.75
N TYR A 144 14.78 1.00 -10.52
CA TYR A 144 14.08 2.27 -10.61
C TYR A 144 13.09 2.45 -9.47
N VAL A 145 12.91 3.69 -9.03
CA VAL A 145 11.76 4.11 -8.23
C VAL A 145 10.92 5.11 -9.03
N ILE A 146 9.62 4.88 -9.07
CA ILE A 146 8.66 5.69 -9.84
C ILE A 146 7.53 6.12 -8.92
N TYR A 147 7.14 7.39 -8.98
CA TYR A 147 6.00 7.91 -8.22
C TYR A 147 5.36 9.10 -8.93
N PHE A 148 4.09 9.36 -8.59
CA PHE A 148 3.38 10.54 -9.08
C PHE A 148 3.78 11.77 -8.27
N GLY A 149 4.16 12.85 -8.96
CA GLY A 149 4.55 14.10 -8.31
C GLY A 149 3.36 14.84 -7.72
N HIS A 150 3.61 15.71 -6.73
CA HIS A 150 2.58 16.52 -6.09
C HIS A 150 1.90 17.47 -7.10
N GLY A 151 0.56 17.54 -7.10
CA GLY A 151 -0.22 18.39 -8.01
C GLY A 151 -0.42 17.80 -9.42
N ALA A 152 -0.44 16.47 -9.55
CA ALA A 152 -0.67 15.74 -10.78
C ALA A 152 -2.10 15.89 -11.34
N GLU A 153 -2.50 17.08 -11.77
CA GLU A 153 -3.83 17.28 -12.36
C GLU A 153 -3.87 16.88 -13.85
N LYS A 154 -4.58 15.78 -14.15
CA LYS A 154 -5.58 15.69 -15.23
C LYS A 154 -6.23 14.30 -15.30
N GLY A 155 -7.56 14.28 -15.24
CA GLY A 155 -8.38 13.27 -15.91
C GLY A 155 -8.26 11.84 -15.36
N GLN A 156 -9.03 11.58 -14.28
CA GLN A 156 -9.33 10.29 -13.67
C GLN A 156 -8.21 9.67 -12.80
N THR A 157 -8.49 9.63 -11.50
CA THR A 157 -8.04 8.62 -10.50
C THR A 157 -6.63 8.68 -9.89
N VAL A 158 -5.72 9.54 -10.32
CA VAL A 158 -4.32 9.52 -9.82
C VAL A 158 -4.02 10.49 -8.66
N ASP A 159 -4.89 11.47 -8.39
CA ASP A 159 -4.65 12.54 -7.41
C ASP A 159 -4.42 12.08 -5.94
N SER A 160 -4.56 10.79 -5.63
CA SER A 160 -4.36 10.24 -4.28
C SER A 160 -3.35 9.09 -4.16
N ASP A 161 -2.66 8.71 -5.25
CA ASP A 161 -1.64 7.67 -5.18
C ASP A 161 -0.30 8.26 -4.71
N GLU A 162 0.01 8.01 -3.43
CA GLU A 162 1.21 8.47 -2.76
C GLU A 162 2.35 7.44 -2.77
N TYR A 163 2.13 6.26 -3.38
CA TYR A 163 3.07 5.16 -3.28
C TYR A 163 4.29 5.35 -4.19
N TYR A 164 5.42 4.89 -3.70
CA TYR A 164 6.67 4.76 -4.42
C TYR A 164 6.76 3.34 -4.95
N TYR A 165 6.80 3.21 -6.26
CA TYR A 165 6.87 1.93 -6.95
C TYR A 165 8.32 1.63 -7.30
N CYS A 166 8.90 0.66 -6.60
CA CYS A 166 10.28 0.23 -6.77
C CYS A 166 10.30 -1.00 -7.68
N PHE A 167 10.87 -0.86 -8.87
CA PHE A 167 10.91 -1.91 -9.90
C PHE A 167 12.29 -2.55 -9.99
N LYS A 168 12.31 -3.87 -10.22
CA LYS A 168 13.52 -4.64 -10.48
C LYS A 168 13.32 -5.52 -11.71
N ASP A 169 14.24 -5.43 -12.67
CA ASP A 169 14.32 -6.33 -13.81
C ASP A 169 15.21 -7.54 -13.45
N GLU A 170 14.58 -8.70 -13.25
CA GLU A 170 15.29 -9.95 -12.96
C GLU A 170 15.70 -10.71 -14.23
N GLY A 171 15.61 -10.06 -15.40
CA GLY A 171 15.98 -10.58 -16.71
C GLY A 171 14.94 -11.48 -17.36
N CYS A 172 14.19 -12.27 -16.57
CA CYS A 172 13.06 -13.08 -17.07
C CYS A 172 11.69 -12.48 -16.76
N HIS A 173 11.60 -11.63 -15.73
CA HIS A 173 10.40 -10.91 -15.36
C HIS A 173 10.77 -9.63 -14.61
N ILE A 174 9.90 -8.63 -14.70
CA ILE A 174 10.01 -7.42 -13.89
C ILE A 174 9.11 -7.60 -12.68
N ILE A 175 9.65 -7.32 -11.50
CA ILE A 175 8.90 -7.29 -10.24
C ILE A 175 8.81 -5.86 -9.72
N TYR A 176 7.86 -5.62 -8.82
CA TYR A 176 7.78 -4.35 -8.12
C TYR A 176 7.33 -4.51 -6.68
N HIS A 177 7.79 -3.59 -5.85
CA HIS A 177 7.30 -3.36 -4.50
C HIS A 177 6.75 -1.93 -4.40
N ARG A 178 5.72 -1.76 -3.57
CA ARG A 178 5.13 -0.45 -3.27
C ARG A 178 5.44 -0.09 -1.82
N PHE A 179 5.93 1.14 -1.63
CA PHE A 179 6.21 1.69 -0.31
C PHE A 179 5.50 3.03 -0.14
N LEU A 180 5.12 3.37 1.08
CA LEU A 180 4.81 4.75 1.39
C LEU A 180 6.10 5.58 1.39
N PRO A 181 6.03 6.89 1.12
CA PRO A 181 7.22 7.73 1.04
C PRO A 181 8.08 7.70 2.32
N GLU A 182 7.45 7.62 3.49
CA GLU A 182 8.14 7.50 4.79
C GLU A 182 8.89 6.17 4.90
N ASP A 183 8.23 5.06 4.59
CA ASP A 183 8.82 3.72 4.67
C ASP A 183 9.96 3.55 3.66
N TYR A 184 9.80 4.09 2.44
CA TYR A 184 10.86 4.07 1.44
C TYR A 184 12.11 4.83 1.92
N ARG A 185 11.92 5.99 2.56
CA ARG A 185 13.03 6.77 3.11
C ARG A 185 13.77 5.99 4.20
N ASP A 186 13.04 5.39 5.15
CA ASP A 186 13.66 4.63 6.24
C ASP A 186 14.49 3.42 5.77
N LEU A 187 14.08 2.78 4.67
CA LEU A 187 14.72 1.58 4.15
C LEU A 187 15.88 1.87 3.19
N PHE A 188 15.78 2.92 2.39
CA PHE A 188 16.66 3.12 1.23
C PHE A 188 17.36 4.49 1.17
N LYS A 189 17.13 5.41 2.11
CA LYS A 189 17.78 6.74 2.14
C LYS A 189 18.43 7.04 3.49
#